data_AF-A0A1A5PEJ3-F1
#
_entry.id   AF-A0A1A5PEJ3-F1
#
_cell.length_a   1.000
_cell.length_b   1.000
_cell.length_c   1.000
_cell.angle_alpha   90.00
_cell.angle_beta   90.00
_cell.angle_gamma   90.00
#
_symmetry.space_group_name_H-M   'P 1'
#
loop_
_entity.id
_entity.type
_entity.pdbx_description
1 polymer ?
#
loop_
_entity_poly.entity_id
_entity_poly.type
_entity_poly.pdbx_seq_one_letter_code
_entity_poly.pdbx_strand_id
1 'polypeptide(L)' 'MTVTNSGDVPMLGWMVDWALPAGQRVDSLRNGNATYQGQNVMVHNAGHNGSLNPGQSATFGYVVSGSGGDSTTSLPCRVG' A
#
# COMPACT_ATOMS: atom_id res chain seq x y z
N MET A 1 3.53 4.86 4.21
CA MET A 1 3.65 3.39 4.23
C MET A 1 4.85 3.02 3.39
N THR A 2 5.70 2.11 3.86
CA THR A 2 6.95 1.73 3.18
C THR A 2 6.89 0.27 2.79
N VAL A 3 7.16 -0.01 1.52
CA VAL A 3 7.30 -1.35 0.97
C VAL A 3 8.78 -1.60 0.77
N THR A 4 9.30 -2.67 1.36
CA THR A 4 10.71 -3.06 1.19
C THR A 4 10.76 -4.40 0.50
N ASN A 5 11.54 -4.50 -0.57
CA ASN A 5 11.81 -5.79 -1.18
C ASN A 5 12.89 -6.51 -0.35
N SER A 6 12.44 -7.42 0.51
CA SER A 6 13.30 -8.29 1.31
C SER A 6 13.66 -9.60 0.61
N GLY A 7 13.24 -9.79 -0.65
CA GLY A 7 13.60 -10.95 -1.46
C GLY A 7 14.93 -10.75 -2.18
N ASP A 8 15.44 -11.84 -2.75
CA ASP A 8 16.70 -11.86 -3.51
C ASP A 8 16.51 -11.57 -5.01
N VAL A 9 15.27 -11.40 -5.46
CA VAL A 9 14.91 -11.09 -6.85
C VAL A 9 14.34 -9.68 -7.00
N PRO A 10 14.63 -8.99 -8.11
CA PRO A 10 14.04 -7.68 -8.37
C PRO A 10 12.52 -7.80 -8.52
N MET A 11 11.79 -7.06 -7.70
CA MET A 11 10.34 -6.90 -7.83
C MET A 11 10.07 -5.90 -8.96
N LEU A 12 9.32 -6.32 -9.98
CA LEU A 12 8.87 -5.45 -11.08
C LEU A 12 7.66 -4.58 -10.69
N GLY A 13 6.96 -4.99 -9.63
CA GLY A 13 5.85 -4.27 -9.05
C GLY A 13 5.62 -4.76 -7.63
N TRP A 14 5.06 -3.88 -6.81
CA TRP A 14 4.63 -4.21 -5.46
C TRP A 14 3.16 -3.91 -5.32
N MET A 15 2.53 -4.63 -4.40
CA MET A 15 1.12 -4.54 -4.13
C MET A 15 0.91 -4.73 -2.63
N VAL A 16 0.02 -3.90 -2.07
CA VAL A 16 -0.34 -3.90 -0.67
C VAL A 16 -1.85 -3.86 -0.60
N ASP A 17 -2.44 -4.94 -0.11
CA ASP A 17 -3.87 -5.01 0.18
C ASP A 17 -4.15 -4.92 1.68
N TRP A 18 -5.21 -4.22 2.03
CA TRP A 18 -5.73 -4.17 3.39
C TRP A 18 -7.21 -3.84 3.40
N ALA A 19 -7.91 -4.28 4.44
CA ALA A 19 -9.27 -3.88 4.68
C ALA A 19 -9.31 -2.56 5.46
N LEU A 20 -10.03 -1.56 4.96
CA LEU A 20 -10.37 -0.37 5.71
C LEU A 20 -11.53 -0.66 6.68
N PRO A 21 -11.47 -0.10 7.90
CA PRO A 21 -12.62 0.00 8.80
C PRO A 21 -13.89 0.52 8.10
N ALA A 22 -15.04 0.04 8.58
CA ALA A 22 -16.32 0.51 8.06
C ALA A 22 -16.51 2.01 8.30
N GLY A 23 -16.90 2.73 7.23
CA GLY A 23 -17.05 4.20 7.24
C GLY A 23 -15.79 4.97 6.87
N GLN A 24 -14.69 4.29 6.53
CA GLN A 24 -13.49 4.90 5.95
C GLN A 24 -13.46 4.76 4.42
N ARG A 25 -12.95 5.78 3.75
CA ARG A 25 -12.66 5.79 2.30
C ARG A 25 -11.33 6.47 2.06
N VAL A 26 -10.56 6.01 1.08
CA VAL A 26 -9.37 6.74 0.65
C VAL A 26 -9.81 7.91 -0.23
N ASP A 27 -9.44 9.12 0.16
CA ASP A 27 -9.76 10.36 -0.54
C ASP A 27 -8.68 10.71 -1.56
N SER A 28 -7.42 10.48 -1.22
CA SER A 28 -6.31 10.69 -2.15
C SER A 28 -5.16 9.73 -1.91
N LEU A 29 -4.45 9.41 -2.98
CA LEU A 29 -3.28 8.56 -2.93
C LEU A 29 -2.15 9.20 -3.74
N ARG A 30 -0.93 9.14 -3.20
CA ARG A 30 0.30 9.59 -3.84
C ARG A 30 1.30 8.45 -3.90
N ASN A 31 2.10 8.46 -4.96
CA ASN A 31 3.15 7.46 -5.21
C ASN A 31 2.60 6.03 -5.30
N GLY A 32 1.37 5.85 -5.79
CA GLY A 32 0.79 4.54 -6.08
C GLY A 32 -0.54 4.69 -6.82
N ASN A 33 -1.23 3.58 -7.03
CA ASN A 33 -2.60 3.53 -7.50
C ASN A 33 -3.39 2.58 -6.61
N ALA A 34 -4.57 2.99 -6.16
CA ALA A 34 -5.45 2.19 -5.32
C ALA A 34 -6.65 1.68 -6.12
N THR A 35 -6.94 0.40 -5.94
CA THR A 35 -8.19 -0.22 -6.35
C THR A 35 -9.03 -0.47 -5.11
N TYR A 36 -10.33 -0.14 -5.18
CA TYR A 36 -11.27 -0.31 -4.08
C TYR A 36 -12.27 -1.40 -4.41
N GLN A 37 -12.43 -2.36 -3.50
CA GLN A 37 -13.47 -3.38 -3.54
C GLN A 37 -14.26 -3.32 -2.23
N GLY A 38 -15.31 -2.49 -2.21
CA GLY A 38 -16.06 -2.21 -0.99
C GLY A 38 -15.18 -1.52 0.05
N GLN A 39 -14.82 -2.26 1.11
CA GLN A 39 -13.89 -1.81 2.15
C GLN A 39 -12.46 -2.29 1.95
N ASN A 40 -12.22 -3.20 1.00
CA ASN A 40 -10.87 -3.66 0.70
C ASN A 40 -10.17 -2.65 -0.20
N VAL A 41 -9.00 -2.19 0.24
CA VAL A 41 -8.12 -1.29 -0.50
C VAL A 41 -6.92 -2.09 -0.97
N MET A 42 -6.60 -1.95 -2.24
CA MET A 42 -5.49 -2.65 -2.86
C MET A 42 -4.64 -1.62 -3.59
N VAL A 43 -3.50 -1.27 -3.01
CA VAL A 43 -2.56 -0.31 -3.59
C VAL A 43 -1.46 -1.02 -4.31
N HIS A 44 -1.22 -0.63 -5.54
CA HIS A 44 -0.07 -1.06 -6.32
C HIS A 44 0.81 0.13 -6.70
N ASN A 45 2.01 -0.19 -7.19
CA ASN A 45 2.96 0.80 -7.66
C ASN A 45 2.36 1.72 -8.75
N ALA A 46 2.80 2.97 -8.79
CA ALA A 46 2.43 3.99 -9.77
C ALA A 46 3.13 3.80 -11.14
N GLY A 47 3.51 2.57 -11.49
CA GLY A 47 4.35 2.25 -12.64
C GLY A 47 5.82 2.56 -12.39
N HIS A 48 6.16 3.85 -12.29
CA HIS A 48 7.54 4.34 -12.20
C HIS A 48 8.30 3.90 -10.94
N ASN A 49 7.60 3.60 -9.85
CA ASN A 49 8.17 3.16 -8.56
C ASN A 49 7.92 1.68 -8.27
N GLY A 50 7.63 0.87 -9.31
CA GLY A 50 7.39 -0.57 -9.17
C GLY A 50 8.65 -1.41 -9.10
N SER A 51 9.69 -0.99 -9.81
CA SER A 51 10.96 -1.72 -9.87
C SER A 51 11.75 -1.52 -8.58
N LEU A 52 11.69 -2.50 -7.68
CA LEU A 52 12.47 -2.54 -6.44
C LEU A 52 13.47 -3.68 -6.51
N ASN A 53 14.75 -3.33 -6.63
CA ASN A 53 15.83 -4.31 -6.50
C ASN A 53 15.86 -4.88 -5.06
N PRO A 54 16.48 -6.05 -4.84
CA PRO A 54 16.71 -6.59 -3.49
C PRO A 54 17.29 -5.53 -2.55
N GLY A 55 16.66 -5.33 -1.40
CA GLY A 55 17.05 -4.33 -0.40
C GLY A 55 16.61 -2.89 -0.70
N GLN A 56 15.91 -2.64 -1.81
CA GLN A 56 15.30 -1.33 -2.08
C GLN A 56 13.91 -1.21 -1.42
N SER A 57 13.52 0.04 -1.17
CA SER A 57 12.21 0.35 -0.60
C SER A 57 11.49 1.41 -1.43
N ALA A 58 10.18 1.23 -1.62
CA ALA A 58 9.28 2.26 -2.13
C ALA A 58 8.42 2.80 -0.99
N THR A 59 8.17 4.09 -1.01
CA THR A 59 7.28 4.74 -0.05
C THR A 59 6.07 5.30 -0.77
N PHE A 60 4.88 4.99 -0.25
CA PHE A 60 3.63 5.57 -0.74
C PHE A 60 2.83 6.19 0.42
N GLY A 61 1.99 7.15 0.06
CA GLY A 61 1.15 7.89 0.98
C GLY A 61 -0.30 7.86 0.54
N TYR A 62 -1.21 7.72 1.49
CA TYR A 62 -2.64 7.76 1.24
C TYR A 62 -3.30 8.62 2.32
N VAL A 63 -4.39 9.29 1.95
CA VAL A 63 -5.24 10.08 2.83
C VAL A 63 -6.57 9.38 2.90
N VAL A 64 -6.97 8.97 4.09
CA VAL A 64 -8.27 8.39 4.37
C VAL A 64 -9.15 9.45 5.00
N SER A 65 -10.43 9.43 4.69
CA SER A 65 -11.45 10.17 5.41
C SER A 65 -12.51 9.19 5.92
N GLY A 66 -12.90 9.34 7.18
CA GLY A 66 -13.91 8.49 7.81
C GLY A 66 -13.96 8.64 9.32
N SER A 67 -15.11 8.27 9.89
CA SER A 67 -15.34 8.24 11.33
C SER A 67 -14.85 6.91 11.90
N GLY A 68 -13.54 6.77 12.09
CA GLY A 68 -12.90 5.61 12.70
C GLY A 68 -11.42 5.90 12.85
N GLY A 69 -10.87 5.78 14.05
CA GLY A 69 -9.46 6.00 14.29
C GLY A 69 -8.61 5.01 13.49
N ASP A 70 -7.59 5.52 12.79
CA ASP A 70 -6.71 4.72 11.96
C ASP A 70 -5.95 3.68 12.79
N SER A 71 -6.43 2.44 12.78
CA SER A 71 -5.72 1.27 13.33
C SER A 71 -4.73 0.65 12.33
N THR A 72 -4.65 1.19 11.11
CA THR A 72 -3.80 0.69 10.01
C THR A 72 -2.32 1.02 10.17
N THR A 73 -1.93 1.79 11.19
CA THR A 73 -0.54 2.11 11.53
C THR A 73 0.29 0.87 11.92
N SER A 74 -0.35 -0.28 12.11
CA SER A 74 0.29 -1.55 12.49
C SER A 74 -0.13 -2.71 11.59
N LEU A 75 0.07 -2.60 10.27
CA LEU A 75 0.06 -3.78 9.40
C LEU A 75 1.51 -4.31 9.32
N PRO A 76 1.83 -5.44 9.99
CA PRO A 76 3.13 -6.08 9.79
C PRO A 76 3.21 -6.51 8.33
N CYS A 77 4.27 -6.07 7.65
CA CYS A 77 4.56 -6.46 6.28
C CYS A 77 4.53 -7.99 6.19
N ARG A 78 3.55 -8.57 5.47
CA ARG A 78 3.60 -9.99 5.10
C ARG A 78 4.19 -10.06 3.70
N VAL A 79 5.36 -10.66 3.62
CA VAL A 79 6.01 -11.07 2.37
C VAL A 79 5.18 -12.23 1.80
N GLY A 80 4.73 -12.10 0.55
CA GLY A 80 4.11 -13.15 -0.24
C GLY A 80 4.97 -13.48 -1.44
#